data_AF-A0A503YD65-F1
#
_entry.id   AF-A0A503YD65-F1
#
_cell.length_a   1.000
_cell.length_b   1.000
_cell.length_c   1.000
_cell.angle_alpha   90.00
_cell.angle_beta   90.00
_cell.angle_gamma   90.00
#
_symmetry.space_group_name_H-M   'P 1'
#
loop_
_entity.id
_entity.type
_entity.pdbx_description
1 polymer ?
#
loop_
_entity_poly.entity_id
_entity_poly.type
_entity_poly.pdbx_seq_one_letter_code
_entity_poly.pdbx_strand_id
1 'polypeptide(L)'
;MTLESNGPGPTEDRAGPAKHNGARREPYILDLVKDQNGTHWVNYGTDARSTWFSLEELLVNEKAVFAKLSGPGSTLLMTKSKNRFKKLIEDASDYRPANVAGHSGWCGKSFVFGDGTIASPKDHHEKIIVAFDTNPKFAVAGSLDAWLTGIDIRMALLSTSNEALGHLVKASKEVVGAVSSRMVTIKVNKASGVLDTVPDRYENVSEAAAHLRKHCARNYAHPGRIFAARLVEAAAEDEDKLRTQIAKRMSAFLGQLSQRRRTDGTSERVKTIFAMIFAAGTLARKWGLLPEEWGGLTNSLLNVFDRMEGRSVKTGSTPSSALERVKKYAQEHGNDIVRVKTMSGPVSFKKFSRSPGYLLRRDGKKAVLIPSERFQLEFEDHKAMMQELRRLGLAKTEGGNNPKLTVKTPSGICAEGRVYWVLLGSD
;
A
#
# COMPACT_ATOMS: atom_id res chain seq x y z
N MET A 1 -10.16 -17.88 -8.40
CA MET A 1 -11.42 -17.38 -8.95
C MET A 1 -11.62 -18.05 -10.29
N THR A 2 -12.73 -18.74 -10.48
CA THR A 2 -13.17 -19.23 -11.80
C THR A 2 -14.17 -18.21 -12.33
N LEU A 3 -14.04 -17.87 -13.61
CA LEU A 3 -15.04 -17.09 -14.33
C LEU A 3 -15.89 -18.09 -15.11
N GLU A 4 -17.14 -18.22 -14.69
CA GLU A 4 -18.11 -19.02 -15.42
C GLU A 4 -19.03 -18.06 -16.16
N SER A 5 -19.00 -18.11 -17.49
CA SER A 5 -20.05 -17.48 -18.28
C SER A 5 -21.29 -18.33 -18.09
N ASN A 6 -22.33 -17.76 -17.50
CA ASN A 6 -23.66 -18.33 -17.66
C ASN A 6 -24.03 -18.21 -19.14
N GLY A 7 -23.75 -19.27 -19.92
CA GLY A 7 -24.45 -19.46 -21.18
C GLY A 7 -25.98 -19.46 -20.93
N PRO A 8 -26.82 -19.23 -21.95
CA PRO A 8 -28.26 -19.41 -21.81
C PRO A 8 -28.50 -20.76 -21.11
N GLY A 9 -29.13 -20.72 -19.93
CA GLY A 9 -28.96 -21.74 -18.90
C GLY A 9 -29.15 -23.18 -19.39
N PRO A 10 -28.42 -24.16 -18.84
CA PRO A 10 -28.57 -25.56 -19.21
C PRO A 10 -29.93 -26.08 -18.75
N THR A 11 -30.65 -26.68 -19.69
CA THR A 11 -31.86 -27.49 -19.50
C THR A 11 -31.56 -28.88 -18.90
N GLU A 12 -30.30 -29.22 -18.60
CA GLU A 12 -29.88 -30.62 -18.48
C GLU A 12 -29.73 -31.21 -17.07
N ASP A 13 -29.80 -30.44 -15.97
CA ASP A 13 -29.77 -31.02 -14.61
C ASP A 13 -31.17 -31.07 -13.96
N ARG A 14 -32.14 -31.66 -14.68
CA ARG A 14 -33.41 -32.08 -14.08
C ARG A 14 -33.30 -33.53 -13.63
N ALA A 15 -33.50 -33.75 -12.34
CA ALA A 15 -33.64 -35.09 -11.76
C ALA A 15 -34.81 -35.84 -12.43
N GLY A 16 -34.48 -36.86 -13.23
CA GLY A 16 -35.43 -37.85 -13.77
C GLY A 16 -35.66 -37.75 -15.29
N PRO A 17 -35.68 -38.87 -16.03
CA PRO A 17 -35.88 -38.89 -17.48
C PRO A 17 -37.35 -38.58 -17.82
N ALA A 18 -37.67 -37.30 -17.94
CA ALA A 18 -38.90 -36.87 -18.60
C ALA A 18 -38.70 -37.04 -20.12
N LYS A 19 -39.33 -38.06 -20.70
CA LYS A 19 -39.46 -38.27 -22.15
C LYS A 19 -39.78 -36.93 -22.82
N HIS A 20 -38.97 -36.52 -23.81
CA HIS A 20 -39.22 -35.36 -24.67
C HIS A 20 -40.52 -35.54 -25.48
N ASN A 21 -41.66 -35.30 -24.82
CA ASN A 21 -42.93 -35.01 -25.47
C ASN A 21 -42.81 -33.62 -26.11
N GLY A 22 -43.31 -33.47 -27.33
CA GLY A 22 -43.10 -32.30 -28.20
C GLY A 22 -43.14 -30.95 -27.47
N ALA A 23 -42.17 -30.09 -27.81
CA ALA A 23 -41.98 -28.77 -27.23
C ALA A 23 -43.33 -28.07 -27.00
N ARG A 24 -43.68 -27.84 -25.73
CA ARG A 24 -44.89 -27.11 -25.38
C ARG A 24 -44.74 -25.70 -25.93
N ARG A 25 -45.62 -25.34 -26.88
CA ARG A 25 -45.65 -24.01 -27.49
C ARG A 25 -46.25 -22.95 -26.56
N GLU A 26 -46.98 -23.38 -25.53
CA GLU A 26 -47.64 -22.46 -24.60
C GLU A 26 -46.75 -22.13 -23.41
N PRO A 27 -46.66 -20.84 -23.00
CA PRO A 27 -45.91 -20.42 -21.82
C PRO A 27 -46.41 -21.03 -20.52
N TYR A 28 -45.50 -21.44 -19.65
CA TYR A 28 -45.78 -22.04 -18.35
C TYR A 28 -44.74 -21.64 -17.30
N ILE A 29 -44.99 -21.98 -16.03
CA ILE A 29 -44.01 -21.82 -14.94
C ILE A 29 -42.93 -22.87 -15.12
N LEU A 30 -41.70 -22.43 -15.40
CA LEU A 30 -40.54 -23.29 -15.64
C LEU A 30 -39.81 -23.69 -14.35
N ASP A 31 -39.83 -22.79 -13.36
CA ASP A 31 -39.15 -22.96 -12.07
C ASP A 31 -39.71 -21.97 -11.03
N LEU A 32 -39.66 -22.37 -9.76
CA LEU A 32 -40.10 -21.59 -8.60
C LEU A 32 -39.01 -21.70 -7.54
N VAL A 33 -38.39 -20.59 -7.18
CA VAL A 33 -37.30 -20.60 -6.20
C VAL A 33 -37.49 -19.59 -5.08
N LYS A 34 -37.05 -19.96 -3.89
CA LYS A 34 -36.92 -19.07 -2.75
C LYS A 34 -35.44 -18.73 -2.58
N ASP A 35 -35.11 -17.45 -2.63
CA ASP A 35 -33.72 -17.00 -2.57
C ASP A 35 -33.14 -17.02 -1.14
N GLN A 36 -31.86 -16.69 -1.04
CA GLN A 36 -31.12 -16.60 0.22
C GLN A 36 -31.69 -15.58 1.23
N ASN A 37 -32.52 -14.63 0.78
CA ASN A 37 -33.18 -13.63 1.62
C ASN A 37 -34.65 -13.99 1.92
N GLY A 38 -35.13 -15.12 1.39
CA GLY A 38 -36.51 -15.57 1.53
C GLY A 38 -37.48 -14.99 0.50
N THR A 39 -36.98 -14.28 -0.52
CA THR A 39 -37.79 -13.74 -1.62
C THR A 39 -38.17 -14.85 -2.59
N HIS A 40 -39.42 -14.85 -3.03
CA HIS A 40 -39.96 -15.83 -3.99
C HIS A 40 -39.79 -15.32 -5.42
N TRP A 41 -39.17 -16.14 -6.26
CA TRP A 41 -38.88 -15.86 -7.65
C TRP A 41 -39.55 -16.87 -8.56
N VAL A 42 -40.05 -16.39 -9.70
CA VAL A 42 -40.77 -17.18 -10.70
C VAL A 42 -40.03 -17.09 -12.03
N ASN A 43 -39.72 -18.23 -12.63
CA ASN A 43 -39.30 -18.30 -14.02
C ASN A 43 -40.50 -18.66 -14.89
N TYR A 44 -40.94 -17.75 -15.75
CA TYR A 44 -42.09 -17.98 -16.63
C TYR A 44 -41.72 -17.77 -18.08
N GLY A 45 -42.22 -18.65 -18.95
CA GLY A 45 -42.04 -18.55 -20.39
C GLY A 45 -42.13 -19.90 -21.09
N THR A 46 -41.38 -20.05 -22.15
CA THR A 46 -41.19 -21.29 -22.92
C THR A 46 -39.77 -21.81 -22.70
N ASP A 47 -39.50 -23.05 -23.11
CA ASP A 47 -38.15 -23.63 -23.03
C ASP A 47 -37.10 -22.80 -23.81
N ALA A 48 -37.53 -22.10 -24.86
CA ALA A 48 -36.66 -21.28 -25.69
C ALA A 48 -36.46 -19.85 -25.15
N ARG A 49 -37.43 -19.33 -24.39
CA ARG A 49 -37.42 -17.95 -23.87
C ARG A 49 -38.18 -17.89 -22.57
N SER A 50 -37.51 -17.43 -21.53
CA SER A 50 -38.12 -17.23 -20.22
C SER A 50 -37.56 -16.00 -19.54
N THR A 51 -38.25 -15.53 -18.50
CA THR A 51 -37.78 -14.43 -17.66
C THR A 51 -38.01 -14.76 -16.20
N TRP A 52 -37.06 -14.35 -15.38
CA TRP A 52 -37.21 -14.33 -13.93
C TRP A 52 -37.81 -13.00 -13.48
N PHE A 53 -38.63 -13.06 -12.43
CA PHE A 53 -39.12 -11.89 -11.68
C PHE A 53 -39.49 -12.34 -10.26
N SER A 54 -39.47 -11.42 -9.30
CA SER A 54 -39.92 -11.73 -7.93
C SER A 54 -41.42 -11.49 -7.76
N LEU A 55 -42.04 -12.18 -6.80
CA LEU A 55 -43.44 -11.89 -6.44
C LEU A 55 -43.61 -10.45 -5.94
N GLU A 56 -42.60 -9.93 -5.23
CA GLU A 56 -42.57 -8.53 -4.80
C GLU A 56 -42.59 -7.58 -6.00
N GLU A 57 -41.78 -7.83 -7.04
CA GLU A 57 -41.78 -7.02 -8.27
C GLU A 57 -43.16 -7.05 -8.95
N LEU A 58 -43.80 -8.22 -9.01
CA LEU A 58 -45.13 -8.38 -9.58
C LEU A 58 -46.19 -7.58 -8.80
N LEU A 59 -46.10 -7.54 -7.47
CA LEU A 59 -47.03 -6.81 -6.61
C LEU A 59 -46.81 -5.29 -6.68
N VAL A 60 -45.55 -4.84 -6.68
CA VAL A 60 -45.19 -3.42 -6.65
C VAL A 60 -45.32 -2.79 -8.04
N ASN A 61 -44.95 -3.51 -9.10
CA ASN A 61 -44.91 -2.98 -10.46
C ASN A 61 -45.37 -4.02 -11.50
N GLU A 62 -46.65 -4.40 -11.41
CA GLU A 62 -47.31 -5.34 -12.31
C GLU A 62 -47.05 -5.01 -13.80
N LYS A 63 -47.09 -3.72 -14.16
CA LYS A 63 -46.88 -3.27 -15.55
C LYS A 63 -45.49 -3.62 -16.08
N ALA A 64 -44.44 -3.44 -15.28
CA ALA A 64 -43.07 -3.75 -15.68
C ALA A 64 -42.88 -5.27 -15.89
N VAL A 65 -43.41 -6.10 -15.00
CA VAL A 65 -43.33 -7.56 -15.13
C VAL A 65 -44.04 -8.03 -16.40
N PHE A 66 -45.25 -7.56 -16.69
CA PHE A 66 -45.93 -7.93 -17.94
C PHE A 66 -45.24 -7.40 -19.20
N ALA A 67 -44.56 -6.26 -19.13
CA ALA A 67 -43.72 -5.79 -20.23
C ALA A 67 -42.55 -6.74 -20.50
N LYS A 68 -41.85 -7.20 -19.44
CA LYS A 68 -40.79 -8.22 -19.55
C LYS A 68 -41.32 -9.53 -20.15
N LEU A 69 -42.49 -9.98 -19.71
CA LEU A 69 -43.12 -11.22 -20.19
C LEU A 69 -43.55 -11.20 -21.66
N SER A 70 -43.69 -10.01 -22.26
CA SER A 70 -44.11 -9.87 -23.67
C SER A 70 -42.99 -10.25 -24.65
N GLY A 71 -41.70 -10.10 -24.28
CA GLY A 71 -40.55 -10.47 -25.12
C GLY A 71 -40.37 -11.98 -25.36
N PRO A 72 -40.55 -12.83 -24.33
CA PRO A 72 -40.48 -14.30 -24.43
C PRO A 72 -41.55 -14.99 -25.28
N GLY A 73 -42.44 -14.26 -25.97
CA GLY A 73 -43.53 -14.84 -26.77
C GLY A 73 -44.85 -15.01 -26.01
N SER A 74 -44.92 -14.59 -24.75
CA SER A 74 -46.16 -14.61 -23.96
C SER A 74 -46.96 -13.33 -24.19
N THR A 75 -48.04 -13.40 -24.96
CA THR A 75 -48.91 -12.24 -25.22
C THR A 75 -50.02 -12.17 -24.17
N LEU A 76 -49.73 -11.57 -23.00
CA LEU A 76 -50.68 -11.39 -21.89
C LEU A 76 -51.35 -10.00 -21.93
N LEU A 77 -52.00 -9.68 -23.05
CA LEU A 77 -52.59 -8.35 -23.27
C LEU A 77 -53.89 -8.12 -22.50
N MET A 78 -54.79 -9.10 -22.52
CA MET A 78 -56.12 -8.99 -21.94
C MET A 78 -56.12 -9.21 -20.43
N THR A 79 -56.95 -8.46 -19.69
CA THR A 79 -57.13 -8.59 -18.23
C THR A 79 -57.41 -10.04 -17.81
N LYS A 80 -58.22 -10.77 -18.60
CA LYS A 80 -58.53 -12.18 -18.36
C LYS A 80 -57.27 -13.08 -18.37
N SER A 81 -56.36 -12.85 -19.32
CA SER A 81 -55.12 -13.62 -19.43
C SER A 81 -54.15 -13.29 -18.29
N LYS A 82 -54.05 -12.01 -17.90
CA LYS A 82 -53.26 -11.58 -16.73
C LYS A 82 -53.77 -12.18 -15.43
N ASN A 83 -55.09 -12.21 -15.22
CA ASN A 83 -55.70 -12.81 -14.04
C ASN A 83 -55.50 -14.33 -13.99
N ARG A 84 -55.59 -15.02 -15.14
CA ARG A 84 -55.27 -16.45 -15.23
C ARG A 84 -53.81 -16.71 -14.87
N PHE A 85 -52.88 -15.89 -15.34
CA PHE A 85 -51.46 -15.99 -15.00
C PHE A 85 -51.21 -15.74 -13.51
N LYS A 86 -51.82 -14.71 -12.91
CA LYS A 86 -51.69 -14.45 -11.46
C LYS A 86 -52.24 -15.61 -10.63
N LYS A 87 -53.40 -16.15 -11.01
CA LYS A 87 -53.97 -17.34 -10.38
C LYS A 87 -53.05 -18.55 -10.48
N LEU A 88 -52.42 -18.77 -11.65
CA LEU A 88 -51.44 -19.85 -11.83
C LEU A 88 -50.25 -19.73 -10.86
N ILE A 89 -49.80 -18.51 -10.56
CA ILE A 89 -48.73 -18.25 -9.58
C ILE A 89 -49.24 -18.43 -8.14
N GLU A 90 -50.45 -17.97 -7.84
CA GLU A 90 -51.09 -18.11 -6.52
C GLU A 90 -51.34 -19.58 -6.15
N ASP A 91 -51.75 -20.39 -7.13
CA ASP A 91 -51.98 -21.82 -6.96
C ASP A 91 -50.66 -22.62 -6.84
N ALA A 92 -49.50 -21.99 -7.06
CA ALA A 92 -48.19 -22.66 -7.01
C ALA A 92 -47.50 -22.53 -5.63
N SER A 93 -47.21 -23.65 -4.97
CA SER A 93 -46.66 -23.69 -3.61
C SER A 93 -45.21 -24.16 -3.48
N ASP A 94 -44.65 -24.80 -4.51
CA ASP A 94 -43.45 -25.64 -4.36
C ASP A 94 -42.17 -24.89 -4.75
N TYR A 95 -41.78 -23.88 -3.95
CA TYR A 95 -40.56 -23.11 -4.16
C TYR A 95 -39.33 -23.84 -3.58
N ARG A 96 -38.38 -24.23 -4.44
CA ARG A 96 -37.11 -24.82 -3.99
C ARG A 96 -36.11 -23.74 -3.54
N PRO A 97 -35.22 -23.99 -2.57
CA PRO A 97 -34.16 -23.04 -2.24
C PRO A 97 -33.16 -22.89 -3.41
N ALA A 98 -32.70 -21.67 -3.68
CA ALA A 98 -31.63 -21.40 -4.65
C ALA A 98 -30.93 -20.06 -4.33
N ASN A 99 -29.69 -19.87 -4.79
CA ASN A 99 -29.08 -18.54 -4.77
C ASN A 99 -29.54 -17.75 -6.00
N VAL A 100 -30.07 -16.55 -5.78
CA VAL A 100 -30.58 -15.68 -6.85
C VAL A 100 -29.93 -14.31 -6.76
N ALA A 101 -29.35 -13.86 -7.88
CA ALA A 101 -28.87 -12.51 -8.05
C ALA A 101 -29.94 -11.68 -8.78
N GLY A 102 -30.64 -10.83 -8.03
CA GLY A 102 -31.62 -9.87 -8.57
C GLY A 102 -31.00 -8.61 -9.17
N HIS A 103 -29.69 -8.39 -8.99
CA HIS A 103 -28.91 -7.31 -9.59
C HIS A 103 -27.43 -7.71 -9.65
N SER A 104 -26.61 -6.95 -10.39
CA SER A 104 -25.14 -7.12 -10.36
C SER A 104 -24.57 -6.81 -8.98
N GLY A 105 -23.57 -7.54 -8.54
CA GLY A 105 -22.93 -7.37 -7.23
C GLY A 105 -22.66 -8.69 -6.52
N TRP A 106 -22.49 -8.62 -5.20
CA TRP A 106 -22.26 -9.80 -4.37
C TRP A 106 -23.55 -10.61 -4.16
N CYS A 107 -23.47 -11.92 -4.40
CA CYS A 107 -24.51 -12.90 -4.10
C CYS A 107 -23.84 -14.10 -3.40
N GLY A 108 -24.00 -14.19 -2.08
CA GLY A 108 -23.28 -15.17 -1.27
C GLY A 108 -21.76 -14.94 -1.33
N LYS A 109 -21.00 -15.96 -1.74
CA LYS A 109 -19.53 -15.89 -1.87
C LYS A 109 -19.06 -15.51 -3.27
N SER A 110 -19.98 -15.22 -4.18
CA SER A 110 -19.66 -14.92 -5.58
C SER A 110 -20.05 -13.51 -5.96
N PHE A 111 -19.38 -12.97 -6.98
CA PHE A 111 -19.70 -11.69 -7.57
C PHE A 111 -20.32 -11.89 -8.95
N VAL A 112 -21.51 -11.33 -9.16
CA VAL A 112 -22.25 -11.39 -10.44
C VAL A 112 -22.06 -10.07 -11.19
N PHE A 113 -21.46 -10.14 -12.36
CA PHE A 113 -21.21 -8.98 -13.22
C PHE A 113 -22.48 -8.55 -13.95
N GLY A 114 -22.49 -7.31 -14.46
CA GLY A 114 -23.65 -6.76 -15.16
C GLY A 114 -23.98 -7.44 -16.49
N ASP A 115 -23.07 -8.25 -17.04
CA ASP A 115 -23.28 -9.11 -18.20
C ASP A 115 -23.82 -10.50 -17.83
N GLY A 116 -23.97 -10.80 -16.53
CA GLY A 116 -24.42 -12.09 -16.01
C GLY A 116 -23.30 -13.11 -15.75
N THR A 117 -22.04 -12.78 -16.03
CA THR A 117 -20.89 -13.62 -15.68
C THR A 117 -20.77 -13.72 -14.15
N ILE A 118 -20.35 -14.89 -13.65
CA ILE A 118 -20.16 -15.11 -12.21
C ILE A 118 -18.68 -15.38 -11.92
N ALA A 119 -18.13 -14.65 -10.95
CA ALA A 119 -16.84 -14.92 -10.35
C ALA A 119 -17.02 -15.60 -8.98
N SER A 120 -16.59 -16.86 -8.89
CA SER A 120 -16.66 -17.68 -7.67
C SER A 120 -15.27 -18.11 -7.17
N PRO A 121 -15.11 -18.35 -5.86
CA PRO A 121 -14.00 -19.14 -5.33
C PRO A 121 -13.93 -20.52 -6.01
N LYS A 122 -12.72 -21.09 -6.14
CA LYS A 122 -12.52 -22.37 -6.89
C LYS A 122 -13.26 -23.55 -6.27
N ASP A 123 -13.51 -23.47 -4.98
CA ASP A 123 -14.16 -24.46 -4.11
C ASP A 123 -15.68 -24.19 -3.93
N HIS A 124 -16.22 -23.18 -4.61
CA HIS A 124 -17.62 -22.81 -4.49
C HIS A 124 -18.37 -23.12 -5.78
N HIS A 125 -19.15 -24.20 -5.74
CA HIS A 125 -19.89 -24.75 -6.89
C HIS A 125 -21.40 -24.50 -6.81
N GLU A 126 -21.86 -23.64 -5.90
CA GLU A 126 -23.27 -23.31 -5.80
C GLU A 126 -23.72 -22.52 -7.04
N LYS A 127 -24.73 -23.04 -7.73
CA LYS A 127 -25.30 -22.39 -8.92
C LYS A 127 -26.07 -21.13 -8.50
N ILE A 128 -25.72 -20.00 -9.10
CA ILE A 128 -26.43 -18.73 -8.91
C ILE A 128 -27.30 -18.45 -10.13
N ILE A 129 -28.59 -18.20 -9.88
CA ILE A 129 -29.55 -17.79 -10.89
C ILE A 129 -29.42 -16.28 -11.10
N VAL A 130 -29.16 -15.86 -12.33
CA VAL A 130 -29.14 -14.44 -12.72
C VAL A 130 -30.55 -14.04 -13.12
N ALA A 131 -31.21 -13.24 -12.29
CA ALA A 131 -32.62 -12.89 -12.43
C ALA A 131 -32.86 -11.44 -12.90
N PHE A 132 -31.83 -10.77 -13.43
CA PHE A 132 -31.90 -9.43 -14.00
C PHE A 132 -31.52 -9.41 -15.48
N ASP A 133 -31.95 -8.38 -16.20
CA ASP A 133 -31.58 -8.16 -17.59
C ASP A 133 -30.09 -7.84 -17.71
N THR A 134 -29.34 -8.72 -18.37
CA THR A 134 -27.91 -8.51 -18.58
C THR A 134 -27.68 -7.33 -19.52
N ASN A 135 -26.68 -6.52 -19.22
CA ASN A 135 -26.35 -5.35 -20.02
C ASN A 135 -25.03 -5.59 -20.79
N PRO A 136 -25.08 -5.68 -22.13
CA PRO A 136 -23.92 -6.01 -22.95
C PRO A 136 -22.79 -4.98 -22.86
N LYS A 137 -23.05 -3.77 -22.33
CA LYS A 137 -21.99 -2.78 -22.07
C LYS A 137 -20.96 -3.25 -21.04
N PHE A 138 -21.31 -4.24 -20.21
CA PHE A 138 -20.43 -4.85 -19.22
C PHE A 138 -19.75 -6.12 -19.73
N ALA A 139 -20.02 -6.53 -20.98
CA ALA A 139 -19.31 -7.65 -21.57
C ALA A 139 -17.81 -7.34 -21.60
N VAL A 140 -16.99 -8.36 -21.33
CA VAL A 140 -15.54 -8.24 -21.37
C VAL A 140 -15.11 -7.79 -22.78
N ALA A 141 -14.49 -6.61 -22.86
CA ALA A 141 -13.96 -6.06 -24.10
C ALA A 141 -12.42 -5.97 -24.02
N GLY A 142 -11.75 -6.62 -24.97
CA GLY A 142 -10.28 -6.70 -25.00
C GLY A 142 -9.71 -7.76 -24.06
N SER A 143 -8.40 -7.69 -23.81
CA SER A 143 -7.71 -8.58 -22.87
C SER A 143 -7.22 -7.81 -21.64
N LEU A 144 -7.04 -8.52 -20.52
CA LEU A 144 -6.44 -7.94 -19.32
C LEU A 144 -5.05 -7.36 -19.59
N ASP A 145 -4.24 -8.03 -20.42
CA ASP A 145 -2.91 -7.54 -20.80
C ASP A 145 -2.99 -6.27 -21.64
N ALA A 146 -3.93 -6.18 -22.59
CA ALA A 146 -4.15 -4.95 -23.36
C ALA A 146 -4.61 -3.80 -22.46
N TRP A 147 -5.43 -4.09 -21.45
CA TRP A 147 -5.84 -3.11 -20.45
C TRP A 147 -4.68 -2.66 -19.56
N LEU A 148 -3.91 -3.60 -19.01
CA LEU A 148 -2.75 -3.31 -18.16
C LEU A 148 -1.67 -2.52 -18.89
N THR A 149 -1.46 -2.80 -20.18
CA THR A 149 -0.52 -2.07 -21.03
C THR A 149 -1.06 -0.71 -21.46
N GLY A 150 -2.39 -0.56 -21.61
CA GLY A 150 -3.04 0.71 -21.93
C GLY A 150 -3.15 1.70 -20.76
N ILE A 151 -2.94 1.23 -19.53
CA ILE A 151 -3.04 2.05 -18.32
C ILE A 151 -1.67 2.59 -17.93
N ASP A 152 -1.33 3.77 -18.46
CA ASP A 152 -0.23 4.60 -17.94
C ASP A 152 -0.77 5.56 -16.88
N ILE A 153 -1.01 5.06 -15.66
CA ILE A 153 -1.40 5.91 -14.53
C ILE A 153 -0.15 6.57 -13.96
N ARG A 154 0.02 7.86 -14.27
CA ARG A 154 1.06 8.72 -13.68
C ARG A 154 0.47 9.55 -12.55
N MET A 155 0.30 8.92 -11.39
CA MET A 155 -0.16 9.61 -10.19
C MET A 155 0.89 9.54 -9.08
N ALA A 156 0.98 10.62 -8.30
CA ALA A 156 1.67 10.59 -7.04
C ALA A 156 0.79 9.87 -6.02
N LEU A 157 1.30 8.76 -5.45
CA LEU A 157 0.64 8.02 -4.39
C LEU A 157 1.33 8.30 -3.05
N LEU A 158 0.52 8.56 -2.03
CA LEU A 158 0.98 8.62 -0.64
C LEU A 158 0.57 7.32 0.05
N SER A 159 1.52 6.68 0.72
CA SER A 159 1.30 5.48 1.52
C SER A 159 1.90 5.66 2.91
N THR A 160 1.24 5.10 3.92
CA THR A 160 1.69 5.10 5.31
C THR A 160 1.85 3.68 5.81
N SER A 161 3.00 3.36 6.39
CA SER A 161 3.28 2.03 6.96
C SER A 161 4.27 2.14 8.12
N ASN A 162 4.26 1.15 9.01
CA ASN A 162 5.19 1.07 10.13
C ASN A 162 6.61 0.71 9.68
N GLU A 163 6.74 0.07 8.51
CA GLU A 163 8.02 -0.26 7.88
C GLU A 163 8.18 0.51 6.57
N ALA A 164 9.42 0.82 6.17
CA ALA A 164 9.65 1.43 4.86
C ALA A 164 9.18 0.47 3.76
N LEU A 165 8.41 0.96 2.78
CA LEU A 165 7.83 0.11 1.74
C LEU A 165 8.90 -0.65 0.93
N GLY A 166 10.12 -0.10 0.80
CA GLY A 166 11.26 -0.80 0.20
C GLY A 166 11.67 -2.10 0.93
N HIS A 167 11.38 -2.24 2.23
CA HIS A 167 11.59 -3.47 3.00
C HIS A 167 10.49 -4.52 2.75
N LEU A 168 9.31 -4.07 2.33
CA LEU A 168 8.17 -4.94 2.03
C LEU A 168 8.26 -5.53 0.62
N VAL A 169 9.06 -4.92 -0.27
CA VAL A 169 9.28 -5.40 -1.64
C VAL A 169 10.20 -6.62 -1.64
N LYS A 170 9.63 -7.81 -1.84
CA LYS A 170 10.37 -9.07 -2.01
C LYS A 170 10.86 -9.21 -3.47
N ALA A 171 11.91 -8.50 -3.83
CA ALA A 171 12.50 -8.54 -5.17
C ALA A 171 14.04 -8.52 -5.13
N SER A 172 14.69 -8.62 -6.30
CA SER A 172 16.15 -8.51 -6.41
C SER A 172 16.64 -7.12 -6.00
N LYS A 173 17.92 -6.98 -5.66
CA LYS A 173 18.51 -5.70 -5.24
C LYS A 173 18.40 -4.62 -6.31
N GLU A 174 18.50 -5.00 -7.57
CA GLU A 174 18.38 -4.12 -8.72
C GLU A 174 16.96 -3.58 -8.85
N VAL A 175 15.95 -4.45 -8.68
CA VAL A 175 14.53 -4.05 -8.69
C VAL A 175 14.24 -3.15 -7.50
N VAL A 176 14.70 -3.52 -6.29
CA VAL A 176 14.54 -2.69 -5.09
C VAL A 176 15.20 -1.32 -5.29
N GLY A 177 16.42 -1.25 -5.84
CA GLY A 177 17.10 0.00 -6.14
C GLY A 177 16.33 0.88 -7.15
N ALA A 178 15.82 0.27 -8.22
CA ALA A 178 14.98 0.97 -9.20
C ALA A 178 13.68 1.50 -8.60
N VAL A 179 13.02 0.70 -7.74
CA VAL A 179 11.80 1.08 -7.03
C VAL A 179 12.06 2.17 -5.99
N SER A 180 13.14 2.06 -5.21
CA SER A 180 13.55 3.07 -4.23
C SER A 180 13.83 4.42 -4.87
N SER A 181 14.35 4.47 -6.09
CA SER A 181 14.52 5.73 -6.84
C SER A 181 13.20 6.44 -7.20
N ARG A 182 12.08 5.72 -7.11
CA ARG A 182 10.71 6.21 -7.38
C ARG A 182 9.89 6.41 -6.11
N MET A 183 10.39 5.95 -4.97
CA MET A 183 9.67 5.93 -3.71
C MET A 183 10.39 6.78 -2.67
N VAL A 184 9.88 7.99 -2.48
CA VAL A 184 10.34 8.89 -1.45
C VAL A 184 9.75 8.45 -0.11
N THR A 185 10.56 7.84 0.77
CA THR A 185 10.13 7.49 2.13
C THR A 185 10.51 8.59 3.11
N ILE A 186 9.50 9.20 3.73
CA ILE A 186 9.68 10.12 4.85
C ILE A 186 9.65 9.29 6.13
N LYS A 187 10.81 9.06 6.74
CA LYS A 187 10.90 8.36 8.04
C LYS A 187 10.39 9.27 9.15
N VAL A 188 9.44 8.77 9.93
CA VAL A 188 8.85 9.46 11.07
C VAL A 188 9.35 8.80 12.35
N ASN A 189 10.35 9.41 12.98
CA ASN A 189 11.04 8.87 14.17
C ASN A 189 10.91 9.76 15.41
N LYS A 190 10.03 10.78 15.37
CA LYS A 190 9.82 11.73 16.45
C LYS A 190 8.50 11.45 17.15
N ALA A 191 8.44 11.72 18.45
CA ALA A 191 7.18 11.76 19.20
C ALA A 191 6.19 12.77 18.61
N SER A 192 6.69 13.82 17.94
CA SER A 192 5.90 14.83 17.24
C SER A 192 5.43 14.41 15.83
N GLY A 193 5.67 13.16 15.41
CA GLY A 193 5.32 12.70 14.07
C GLY A 193 6.10 13.45 12.98
N VAL A 194 5.40 13.86 11.92
CA VAL A 194 5.97 14.64 10.81
C VAL A 194 6.18 16.12 11.14
N LEU A 195 5.59 16.60 12.23
CA LEU A 195 5.66 18.00 12.63
C LEU A 195 7.01 18.30 13.30
N ASP A 196 7.59 19.44 12.95
CA ASP A 196 8.81 19.91 13.62
C ASP A 196 8.50 20.58 14.97
N THR A 197 7.34 21.21 15.11
CA THR A 197 6.83 21.82 16.36
C THR A 197 5.33 21.55 16.53
N VAL A 198 4.84 21.60 17.77
CA VAL A 198 3.39 21.65 18.07
C VAL A 198 2.91 23.06 17.73
N PRO A 199 1.85 23.26 16.93
CA PRO A 199 1.31 24.60 16.70
C PRO A 199 0.76 25.21 17.99
N ASP A 200 1.01 26.51 18.21
CA ASP A 200 0.78 27.23 19.48
C ASP A 200 -0.61 27.08 20.11
N ARG A 201 -1.63 26.78 19.31
CA ARG A 201 -3.02 26.62 19.74
C ARG A 201 -3.40 25.22 20.24
N TYR A 202 -2.45 24.30 20.28
CA TYR A 202 -2.67 22.93 20.71
C TYR A 202 -1.72 22.55 21.82
N GLU A 203 -2.21 21.75 22.77
CA GLU A 203 -1.41 21.27 23.88
C GLU A 203 -0.34 20.26 23.42
N ASN A 204 -0.68 19.44 22.42
CA ASN A 204 0.20 18.40 21.91
C ASN A 204 -0.08 18.04 20.44
N VAL A 205 0.82 17.24 19.85
CA VAL A 205 0.71 16.80 18.45
C VAL A 205 -0.55 15.97 18.18
N SER A 206 -0.99 15.15 19.14
CA SER A 206 -2.18 14.31 18.97
C SER A 206 -3.43 15.16 18.79
N GLU A 207 -3.58 16.20 19.60
CA GLU A 207 -4.67 17.17 19.47
C GLU A 207 -4.61 17.92 18.13
N ALA A 208 -3.43 18.44 17.76
CA ALA A 208 -3.23 19.12 16.48
C ALA A 208 -3.60 18.23 15.28
N ALA A 209 -3.18 16.97 15.30
CA ALA A 209 -3.46 16.00 14.24
C ALA A 209 -4.95 15.60 14.20
N ALA A 210 -5.59 15.41 15.35
CA ALA A 210 -7.02 15.14 15.43
C ALA A 210 -7.86 16.30 14.87
N HIS A 211 -7.49 17.53 15.22
CA HIS A 211 -8.13 18.72 14.70
C HIS A 211 -7.94 18.85 13.18
N LEU A 212 -6.72 18.63 12.67
CA LEU A 212 -6.45 18.64 11.22
C LEU A 212 -7.30 17.61 10.48
N ARG A 213 -7.39 16.37 10.97
CA ARG A 213 -8.23 15.32 10.38
C ARG A 213 -9.70 15.73 10.31
N LYS A 214 -10.25 16.30 11.39
CA LYS A 214 -11.64 16.78 11.45
C LYS A 214 -11.90 17.86 10.38
N HIS A 215 -10.97 18.78 10.18
CA HIS A 215 -11.09 19.82 9.16
C HIS A 215 -10.95 19.28 7.74
N CYS A 216 -9.98 18.40 7.47
CA CYS A 216 -9.82 17.77 6.16
C CYS A 216 -11.04 16.91 5.79
N ALA A 217 -11.67 16.22 6.74
CA ALA A 217 -12.88 15.43 6.48
C ALA A 217 -14.06 16.28 5.99
N ARG A 218 -14.09 17.57 6.36
CA ARG A 218 -15.14 18.53 5.96
C ARG A 218 -14.74 19.37 4.75
N ASN A 219 -13.44 19.59 4.55
CA ASN A 219 -12.89 20.52 3.56
C ASN A 219 -11.79 19.82 2.75
N TYR A 220 -12.18 18.99 1.77
CA TYR A 220 -11.26 18.24 0.92
C TYR A 220 -11.44 18.59 -0.57
N ALA A 221 -10.46 18.22 -1.38
CA ALA A 221 -10.44 18.39 -2.84
C ALA A 221 -10.49 19.84 -3.39
N HIS A 222 -10.60 20.88 -2.54
CA HIS A 222 -10.60 22.27 -3.03
C HIS A 222 -9.25 22.71 -3.64
N PRO A 223 -8.11 22.60 -2.93
CA PRO A 223 -6.86 23.19 -3.43
C PRO A 223 -6.38 22.54 -4.73
N GLY A 224 -6.57 21.23 -4.87
CA GLY A 224 -6.18 20.49 -6.08
C GLY A 224 -6.97 20.93 -7.32
N ARG A 225 -8.28 21.13 -7.19
CA ARG A 225 -9.13 21.62 -8.29
C ARG A 225 -8.76 23.02 -8.72
N ILE A 226 -8.56 23.92 -7.75
CA ILE A 226 -8.17 25.30 -8.04
C ILE A 226 -6.77 25.34 -8.66
N PHE A 227 -5.81 24.56 -8.16
CA PHE A 227 -4.47 24.45 -8.75
C PHE A 227 -4.51 23.99 -10.21
N ALA A 228 -5.32 22.96 -10.52
CA ALA A 228 -5.49 22.47 -11.87
C ALA A 228 -6.12 23.54 -12.79
N ALA A 229 -7.16 24.23 -12.34
CA ALA A 229 -7.77 25.32 -13.10
C ALA A 229 -6.75 26.43 -13.39
N ARG A 230 -5.95 26.85 -12.39
CA ARG A 230 -4.89 27.86 -12.57
C ARG A 230 -3.79 27.43 -13.53
N LEU A 231 -3.44 26.13 -13.56
CA LEU A 231 -2.49 25.60 -14.54
C LEU A 231 -3.06 25.68 -15.96
N VAL A 232 -4.33 25.31 -16.15
CA VAL A 232 -5.01 25.39 -17.45
C VAL A 232 -5.12 26.84 -17.92
N GLU A 233 -5.54 27.76 -17.06
CA GLU A 233 -5.60 29.19 -17.36
C GLU A 233 -4.22 29.75 -17.78
N ALA A 234 -3.18 29.45 -17.00
CA ALA A 234 -1.83 29.92 -17.30
C ALA A 234 -1.25 29.31 -18.59
N ALA A 235 -1.60 28.06 -18.90
CA ALA A 235 -1.20 27.42 -20.15
C ALA A 235 -1.94 27.99 -21.36
N ALA A 236 -3.24 28.30 -21.20
CA ALA A 236 -4.04 28.91 -22.25
C ALA A 236 -3.60 30.35 -22.57
N GLU A 237 -3.07 31.08 -21.59
CA GLU A 237 -2.48 32.42 -21.80
C GLU A 237 -1.16 32.32 -22.56
N ASP A 238 -0.21 31.48 -22.09
CA ASP A 238 1.11 31.32 -22.69
C ASP A 238 1.81 30.05 -22.14
N GLU A 239 1.64 28.92 -22.86
CA GLU A 239 2.18 27.62 -22.46
C GLU A 239 3.71 27.63 -22.34
N ASP A 240 4.42 28.26 -23.28
CA ASP A 240 5.87 28.29 -23.32
C ASP A 240 6.46 29.09 -22.14
N LYS A 241 5.82 30.20 -21.80
CA LYS A 241 6.17 30.98 -20.60
C LYS A 241 5.89 30.19 -19.33
N LEU A 242 4.78 29.43 -19.25
CA LEU A 242 4.52 28.55 -18.10
C LEU A 242 5.59 27.46 -17.96
N ARG A 243 5.93 26.77 -19.06
CA ARG A 243 7.01 25.76 -19.10
C ARG A 243 8.34 26.35 -18.66
N THR A 244 8.70 27.51 -19.18
CA THR A 244 9.93 28.24 -18.80
C THR A 244 9.93 28.60 -17.31
N GLN A 245 8.78 29.03 -16.78
CA GLN A 245 8.62 29.34 -15.36
C GLN A 245 8.80 28.10 -14.46
N ILE A 246 8.26 26.95 -14.86
CA ILE A 246 8.43 25.68 -14.15
C ILE A 246 9.89 25.25 -14.19
N ALA A 247 10.50 25.23 -15.38
CA ALA A 247 11.91 24.85 -15.57
C ALA A 247 12.87 25.75 -14.77
N LYS A 248 12.61 27.07 -14.74
CA LYS A 248 13.39 28.03 -13.94
C LYS A 248 13.32 27.71 -12.44
N ARG A 249 12.13 27.39 -11.92
CA ARG A 249 11.95 27.03 -10.50
C ARG A 249 12.63 25.71 -10.15
N MET A 250 12.48 24.70 -11.01
CA MET A 250 13.18 23.42 -10.84
C MET A 250 14.70 23.62 -10.82
N SER A 251 15.23 24.38 -11.78
CA SER A 251 16.67 24.67 -11.87
C SER A 251 17.19 25.44 -10.66
N ALA A 252 16.42 26.40 -10.14
CA ALA A 252 16.78 27.13 -8.92
C ALA A 252 16.90 26.20 -7.71
N PHE A 253 15.96 25.25 -7.54
CA PHE A 253 16.04 24.27 -6.46
C PHE A 253 17.21 23.30 -6.64
N LEU A 254 17.44 22.81 -7.85
CA LEU A 254 18.59 21.94 -8.16
C LEU A 254 19.93 22.65 -7.89
N GLY A 255 20.02 23.94 -8.17
CA GLY A 255 21.19 24.77 -7.83
C GLY A 255 21.42 24.89 -6.31
N GLN A 256 20.35 25.00 -5.52
CA GLN A 256 20.47 24.97 -4.05
C GLN A 256 20.87 23.58 -3.55
N LEU A 257 20.40 22.52 -4.22
CA LEU A 257 20.71 21.15 -3.88
C LEU A 257 22.18 20.80 -4.19
N SER A 258 22.74 21.27 -5.31
CA SER A 258 24.14 21.04 -5.69
C SER A 258 25.13 21.73 -4.75
N GLN A 259 24.73 22.85 -4.15
CA GLN A 259 25.53 23.54 -3.13
C GLN A 259 25.66 22.74 -1.82
N ARG A 260 24.79 21.74 -1.59
CA ARG A 260 24.91 20.85 -0.43
C ARG A 260 25.99 19.79 -0.69
N ARG A 261 27.06 19.80 0.14
CA ARG A 261 28.13 18.79 0.08
C ARG A 261 27.54 17.36 0.10
N ARG A 262 28.03 16.48 -0.78
CA ARG A 262 27.72 15.03 -0.90
C ARG A 262 26.43 14.64 -1.64
N THR A 263 25.87 15.42 -2.55
CA THR A 263 24.73 14.99 -3.38
C THR A 263 25.10 14.07 -4.56
N ASP A 264 26.37 13.69 -4.69
CA ASP A 264 26.91 12.88 -5.80
C ASP A 264 26.41 11.43 -5.82
N GLY A 265 25.94 10.91 -4.68
CA GLY A 265 25.39 9.54 -4.58
C GLY A 265 23.88 9.44 -4.79
N THR A 266 23.16 10.57 -4.81
CA THR A 266 21.70 10.56 -4.91
C THR A 266 21.27 10.41 -6.36
N SER A 267 20.27 9.55 -6.62
CA SER A 267 19.68 9.40 -7.95
C SER A 267 19.19 10.74 -8.50
N GLU A 268 19.60 11.10 -9.71
CA GLU A 268 19.12 12.30 -10.42
C GLU A 268 17.59 12.35 -10.48
N ARG A 269 16.94 11.18 -10.61
CA ARG A 269 15.48 11.08 -10.60
C ARG A 269 14.86 11.61 -9.31
N VAL A 270 15.45 11.29 -8.16
CA VAL A 270 14.99 11.79 -6.86
C VAL A 270 15.15 13.31 -6.80
N LYS A 271 16.29 13.84 -7.25
CA LYS A 271 16.53 15.29 -7.32
C LYS A 271 15.47 16.00 -8.18
N THR A 272 15.15 15.44 -9.36
CA THR A 272 14.11 15.96 -10.25
C THR A 272 12.73 15.97 -9.59
N ILE A 273 12.37 14.92 -8.82
CA ILE A 273 11.09 14.85 -8.10
C ILE A 273 10.97 16.01 -7.10
N PHE A 274 12.01 16.27 -6.27
CA PHE A 274 11.96 17.39 -5.33
C PHE A 274 11.92 18.74 -6.02
N ALA A 275 12.67 18.91 -7.12
CA ALA A 275 12.63 20.13 -7.92
C ALA A 275 11.21 20.39 -8.47
N MET A 276 10.52 19.34 -8.92
CA MET A 276 9.13 19.42 -9.37
C MET A 276 8.18 19.78 -8.23
N ILE A 277 8.32 19.17 -7.05
CA ILE A 277 7.54 19.51 -5.85
C ILE A 277 7.76 20.98 -5.47
N PHE A 278 9.00 21.47 -5.52
CA PHE A 278 9.34 22.87 -5.25
C PHE A 278 8.67 23.82 -6.24
N ALA A 279 8.72 23.49 -7.54
CA ALA A 279 8.08 24.30 -8.57
C ALA A 279 6.55 24.37 -8.38
N ALA A 280 5.91 23.22 -8.14
CA ALA A 280 4.48 23.14 -7.86
C ALA A 280 4.08 23.92 -6.59
N GLY A 281 4.83 23.75 -5.49
CA GLY A 281 4.57 24.48 -4.24
C GLY A 281 4.75 25.99 -4.38
N THR A 282 5.74 26.44 -5.17
CA THR A 282 5.97 27.87 -5.44
C THR A 282 4.82 28.48 -6.27
N LEU A 283 4.32 27.75 -7.27
CA LEU A 283 3.13 28.17 -8.02
C LEU A 283 1.89 28.21 -7.13
N ALA A 284 1.70 27.19 -6.28
CA ALA A 284 0.58 27.13 -5.36
C ALA A 284 0.59 28.32 -4.37
N ARG A 285 1.75 28.72 -3.84
CA ARG A 285 1.89 29.95 -3.04
C ARG A 285 1.55 31.20 -3.83
N LYS A 286 2.11 31.35 -5.03
CA LYS A 286 1.83 32.49 -5.91
C LYS A 286 0.32 32.65 -6.18
N TRP A 287 -0.41 31.55 -6.25
CA TRP A 287 -1.86 31.55 -6.46
C TRP A 287 -2.69 31.54 -5.18
N GLY A 288 -2.07 31.73 -4.00
CA GLY A 288 -2.77 31.84 -2.71
C GLY A 288 -3.35 30.51 -2.19
N LEU A 289 -2.86 29.36 -2.69
CA LEU A 289 -3.34 28.03 -2.29
C LEU A 289 -2.59 27.44 -1.11
N LEU A 290 -1.34 27.87 -0.92
CA LEU A 290 -0.52 27.49 0.22
C LEU A 290 -0.20 28.75 1.03
N PRO A 291 -0.40 28.74 2.35
CA PRO A 291 -0.12 29.91 3.18
C PRO A 291 1.38 30.20 3.26
N GLU A 292 1.74 31.48 3.34
CA GLU A 292 3.14 31.92 3.44
C GLU A 292 3.71 31.69 4.84
N GLU A 293 2.85 31.76 5.86
CA GLU A 293 3.17 31.54 7.26
C GLU A 293 3.63 30.10 7.58
N TRP A 294 3.48 29.16 6.65
CA TRP A 294 4.01 27.80 6.77
C TRP A 294 5.54 27.72 6.60
N GLY A 295 6.23 28.87 6.52
CA GLY A 295 7.69 28.97 6.48
C GLY A 295 8.29 28.80 5.09
N GLY A 296 9.61 28.59 5.01
CA GLY A 296 10.32 28.52 3.73
C GLY A 296 10.19 27.16 3.03
N LEU A 297 9.50 27.10 1.88
CA LEU A 297 9.34 25.87 1.09
C LEU A 297 10.68 25.21 0.74
N THR A 298 11.68 26.01 0.36
CA THR A 298 13.06 25.56 0.11
C THR A 298 13.62 24.77 1.30
N ASN A 299 13.60 25.37 2.50
CA ASN A 299 14.21 24.77 3.68
C ASN A 299 13.47 23.48 4.08
N SER A 300 12.14 23.47 4.02
CA SER A 300 11.34 22.29 4.30
C SER A 300 11.65 21.14 3.34
N LEU A 301 11.73 21.40 2.04
CA LEU A 301 12.03 20.37 1.04
C LEU A 301 13.47 19.87 1.14
N LEU A 302 14.44 20.76 1.38
CA LEU A 302 15.83 20.35 1.60
C LEU A 302 15.97 19.50 2.88
N ASN A 303 15.22 19.83 3.93
CA ASN A 303 15.20 19.03 5.16
C ASN A 303 14.60 17.63 4.93
N VAL A 304 13.52 17.53 4.16
CA VAL A 304 12.91 16.23 3.79
C VAL A 304 13.86 15.42 2.91
N PHE A 305 14.51 16.06 1.93
CA PHE A 305 15.52 15.44 1.07
C PHE A 305 16.67 14.87 1.91
N ASP A 306 17.23 15.65 2.83
CA ASP A 306 18.29 15.20 3.72
C ASP A 306 17.86 13.98 4.55
N ARG A 307 16.67 14.05 5.18
CA ARG A 307 16.14 12.95 5.99
C ARG A 307 15.98 11.66 5.18
N MET A 308 15.54 11.76 3.92
CA MET A 308 15.43 10.60 3.03
C MET A 308 16.79 9.97 2.75
N GLU A 309 17.80 10.78 2.46
CA GLU A 309 19.18 10.33 2.20
C GLU A 309 19.88 9.77 3.45
N GLY A 310 19.16 9.59 4.56
CA GLY A 310 19.73 9.20 5.85
C GLY A 310 20.63 10.28 6.46
N ARG A 311 20.59 11.51 5.92
CA ARG A 311 21.28 12.66 6.50
C ARG A 311 20.38 13.14 7.63
N SER A 312 20.72 12.74 8.85
CA SER A 312 20.11 13.34 10.03
C SER A 312 20.38 14.85 9.96
N VAL A 313 19.34 15.64 9.66
CA VAL A 313 19.37 17.10 9.80
C VAL A 313 19.87 17.33 11.22
N LYS A 314 21.03 17.97 11.37
CA LYS A 314 21.64 18.30 12.66
C LYS A 314 20.69 19.22 13.45
N THR A 315 19.65 18.66 14.05
CA THR A 315 18.76 19.36 14.98
C THR A 315 19.47 19.45 16.33
N GLY A 316 20.57 20.21 16.42
CA GLY A 316 21.26 20.56 17.68
C GLY A 316 21.89 19.42 18.51
N SER A 317 21.36 18.21 18.43
CA SER A 317 21.97 16.95 18.83
C SER A 317 22.90 16.56 17.69
N THR A 318 24.17 16.91 17.83
CA THR A 318 25.25 16.42 16.98
C THR A 318 25.02 14.91 16.79
N PRO A 319 24.91 14.39 15.55
CA PRO A 319 24.81 12.95 15.34
C PRO A 319 25.95 12.33 16.14
N SER A 320 25.58 11.57 17.16
CA SER A 320 26.51 10.92 18.07
C SER A 320 27.50 10.18 17.17
N SER A 321 28.76 10.62 17.18
CA SER A 321 29.80 10.03 16.33
C SER A 321 29.81 8.53 16.54
N ALA A 322 30.34 7.75 15.60
CA ALA A 322 30.44 6.31 15.80
C ALA A 322 31.08 5.96 17.17
N LEU A 323 32.02 6.79 17.65
CA LEU A 323 32.59 6.69 18.98
C LEU A 323 31.57 6.96 20.10
N GLU A 324 30.82 8.06 20.03
CA GLU A 324 29.82 8.40 21.05
C GLU A 324 28.70 7.36 21.12
N ARG A 325 28.30 6.76 20.00
CA ARG A 325 27.34 5.64 19.99
C ARG A 325 27.89 4.41 20.70
N VAL A 326 29.15 4.06 20.45
CA VAL A 326 29.82 2.94 21.14
C VAL A 326 30.04 3.24 22.62
N LYS A 327 30.36 4.49 22.99
CA LYS A 327 30.45 4.92 24.40
C LYS A 327 29.10 4.82 25.10
N LYS A 328 28.03 5.29 24.47
CA LYS A 328 26.66 5.19 24.97
C LYS A 328 26.27 3.72 25.21
N TYR A 329 26.50 2.86 24.22
CA TYR A 329 26.32 1.41 24.36
C TYR A 329 27.11 0.83 25.55
N ALA A 330 28.39 1.21 25.67
CA ALA A 330 29.23 0.75 26.76
C ALA A 330 28.79 1.26 28.14
N GLN A 331 28.16 2.45 28.19
CA GLN A 331 27.60 3.01 29.41
C GLN A 331 26.29 2.30 29.81
N GLU A 332 25.38 2.09 28.85
CA GLU A 332 24.11 1.40 29.06
C GLU A 332 24.32 -0.05 29.53
N HIS A 333 25.34 -0.72 29.00
CA HIS A 333 25.72 -2.08 29.40
C HIS A 333 26.85 -2.14 30.43
N GLY A 334 27.20 -1.04 31.09
CA GLY A 334 28.41 -0.93 31.90
C GLY A 334 28.56 -2.00 33.00
N ASN A 335 27.44 -2.44 33.58
CA ASN A 335 27.42 -3.48 34.62
C ASN A 335 27.59 -4.90 34.05
N ASP A 336 27.25 -5.11 32.78
CA ASP A 336 27.28 -6.41 32.11
C ASP A 336 28.55 -6.61 31.27
N ILE A 337 29.28 -5.53 30.97
CA ILE A 337 30.56 -5.60 30.27
C ILE A 337 31.64 -6.18 31.19
N VAL A 338 32.21 -7.31 30.76
CA VAL A 338 33.19 -8.04 31.56
C VAL A 338 34.54 -7.34 31.51
N ARG A 339 35.09 -6.99 32.67
CA ARG A 339 36.44 -6.43 32.77
C ARG A 339 37.47 -7.54 32.56
N VAL A 340 38.30 -7.44 31.51
CA VAL A 340 39.26 -8.50 31.16
C VAL A 340 40.26 -8.78 32.30
N LYS A 341 40.65 -7.75 33.07
CA LYS A 341 41.56 -7.89 34.22
C LYS A 341 40.99 -8.75 35.36
N THR A 342 39.67 -8.87 35.47
CA THR A 342 39.03 -9.65 36.55
C THR A 342 38.64 -11.06 36.11
N MET A 343 39.00 -11.47 34.89
CA MET A 343 38.72 -12.81 34.39
C MET A 343 39.73 -13.81 34.97
N SER A 344 39.26 -14.96 35.46
CA SER A 344 40.11 -16.07 35.92
C SER A 344 40.63 -16.96 34.78
N GLY A 345 40.17 -16.72 33.56
CA GLY A 345 40.55 -17.47 32.36
C GLY A 345 39.61 -17.20 31.18
N PRO A 346 39.89 -17.81 30.02
CA PRO A 346 39.03 -17.68 28.84
C PRO A 346 37.65 -18.28 29.08
N VAL A 347 36.62 -17.67 28.50
CA VAL A 347 35.25 -18.18 28.55
C VAL A 347 34.94 -19.05 27.32
N SER A 348 33.93 -19.91 27.44
CA SER A 348 33.39 -20.67 26.31
C SER A 348 32.81 -19.73 25.24
N PHE A 349 32.85 -20.15 23.98
CA PHE A 349 32.34 -19.37 22.86
C PHE A 349 30.87 -18.94 23.06
N LYS A 350 30.02 -19.82 23.60
CA LYS A 350 28.61 -19.52 23.90
C LYS A 350 28.44 -18.40 24.94
N LYS A 351 29.31 -18.34 25.95
CA LYS A 351 29.30 -17.24 26.93
C LYS A 351 29.85 -15.96 26.32
N PHE A 352 30.86 -16.09 25.45
CA PHE A 352 31.44 -14.98 24.69
C PHE A 352 30.44 -14.29 23.76
N SER A 353 29.74 -15.05 22.89
CA SER A 353 28.82 -14.48 21.90
C SER A 353 27.61 -13.78 22.52
N ARG A 354 27.20 -14.21 23.74
CA ARG A 354 26.10 -13.62 24.50
C ARG A 354 26.49 -12.39 25.34
N SER A 355 27.79 -12.14 25.52
CA SER A 355 28.25 -11.01 26.33
C SER A 355 28.02 -9.68 25.59
N PRO A 356 27.57 -8.61 26.27
CA PRO A 356 27.53 -7.26 25.69
C PRO A 356 28.92 -6.75 25.28
N GLY A 357 29.98 -7.24 25.90
CA GLY A 357 31.34 -6.92 25.51
C GLY A 357 32.34 -7.12 26.62
N TYR A 358 33.60 -6.86 26.27
CA TYR A 358 34.74 -7.00 27.16
C TYR A 358 35.50 -5.68 27.24
N LEU A 359 35.77 -5.21 28.45
CA LEU A 359 36.52 -3.99 28.68
C LEU A 359 38.00 -4.31 28.93
N LEU A 360 38.86 -3.79 28.06
CA LEU A 360 40.30 -3.93 28.14
C LEU A 360 40.95 -2.58 28.45
N ARG A 361 41.90 -2.57 29.39
CA ARG A 361 42.81 -1.44 29.62
C ARG A 361 44.22 -1.86 29.28
N ARG A 362 44.89 -1.10 28.40
CA ARG A 362 46.27 -1.33 28.01
C ARG A 362 46.93 0.02 27.71
N ASP A 363 48.12 0.25 28.26
CA ASP A 363 48.92 1.46 28.03
C ASP A 363 48.14 2.76 28.29
N GLY A 364 47.38 2.80 29.40
CA GLY A 364 46.55 3.95 29.78
C GLY A 364 45.31 4.19 28.90
N LYS A 365 45.06 3.35 27.89
CA LYS A 365 43.91 3.46 26.99
C LYS A 365 42.85 2.43 27.33
N LYS A 366 41.60 2.87 27.27
CA LYS A 366 40.41 2.04 27.47
C LYS A 366 39.87 1.59 26.11
N ALA A 367 39.59 0.30 25.97
CA ALA A 367 38.98 -0.28 24.78
C ALA A 367 37.81 -1.17 25.14
N VAL A 368 36.78 -1.16 24.29
CA VAL A 368 35.68 -2.13 24.35
C VAL A 368 35.78 -3.09 23.17
N LEU A 369 35.65 -4.38 23.46
CA LEU A 369 35.66 -5.47 22.50
C LEU A 369 34.25 -6.08 22.49
N ILE A 370 33.49 -5.81 21.43
CA ILE A 370 32.11 -6.29 21.31
C ILE A 370 32.09 -7.48 20.35
N PRO A 371 31.53 -8.64 20.73
CA PRO A 371 31.38 -9.78 19.82
C PRO A 371 30.74 -9.36 18.49
N SER A 372 31.29 -9.85 17.38
CA SER A 372 30.89 -9.36 16.05
C SER A 372 29.39 -9.51 15.76
N GLU A 373 28.78 -10.64 16.12
CA GLU A 373 27.34 -10.88 15.99
C GLU A 373 26.53 -9.89 16.83
N ARG A 374 26.94 -9.65 18.08
CA ARG A 374 26.29 -8.68 18.98
C ARG A 374 26.36 -7.27 18.43
N PHE A 375 27.52 -6.84 17.92
CA PHE A 375 27.68 -5.51 17.34
C PHE A 375 26.85 -5.33 16.06
N GLN A 376 26.76 -6.36 15.22
CA GLN A 376 25.94 -6.31 14.00
C GLN A 376 24.44 -6.23 14.31
N LEU A 377 24.02 -6.89 15.39
CA LEU A 377 22.64 -6.82 15.89
C LEU A 377 22.29 -5.43 16.44
N GLU A 378 23.22 -4.82 17.19
CA GLU A 378 23.00 -3.53 17.87
C GLU A 378 23.17 -2.32 16.95
N PHE A 379 23.98 -2.47 15.89
CA PHE A 379 24.30 -1.39 14.96
C PHE A 379 24.03 -1.83 13.52
N GLU A 380 22.85 -1.49 13.00
CA GLU A 380 22.47 -1.79 11.61
C GLU A 380 23.53 -1.28 10.61
N ASP A 381 24.09 -0.09 10.87
CA ASP A 381 25.13 0.56 10.07
C ASP A 381 26.57 0.25 10.53
N HIS A 382 26.79 -0.89 11.20
CA HIS A 382 28.08 -1.29 11.79
C HIS A 382 29.28 -1.13 10.84
N LYS A 383 29.14 -1.41 9.54
CA LYS A 383 30.23 -1.26 8.57
C LYS A 383 30.66 0.19 8.42
N ALA A 384 29.69 1.11 8.26
CA ALA A 384 29.96 2.53 8.12
C ALA A 384 30.57 3.10 9.41
N MET A 385 30.01 2.72 10.58
CA MET A 385 30.56 3.10 11.89
C MET A 385 32.01 2.65 12.05
N MET A 386 32.33 1.41 11.70
CA MET A 386 33.69 0.88 11.87
C MET A 386 34.68 1.44 10.86
N GLN A 387 34.24 1.77 9.65
CA GLN A 387 35.05 2.52 8.69
C GLN A 387 35.37 3.93 9.21
N GLU A 388 34.39 4.61 9.81
CA GLU A 388 34.59 5.91 10.45
C GLU A 388 35.59 5.80 11.61
N LEU A 389 35.39 4.88 12.54
CA LEU A 389 36.28 4.66 13.69
C LEU A 389 37.70 4.31 13.24
N ARG A 390 37.84 3.48 12.21
CA ARG A 390 39.14 3.14 11.64
C ARG A 390 39.85 4.35 11.04
N ARG A 391 39.13 5.17 10.27
CA ARG A 391 39.67 6.41 9.68
C ARG A 391 40.15 7.38 10.77
N LEU A 392 39.50 7.37 11.93
CA LEU A 392 39.87 8.18 13.09
C LEU A 392 40.97 7.56 13.96
N GLY A 393 41.49 6.37 13.62
CA GLY A 393 42.48 5.66 14.44
C GLY A 393 41.90 5.11 15.76
N LEU A 394 40.57 4.99 15.87
CA LEU A 394 39.85 4.54 17.06
C LEU A 394 39.41 3.07 16.98
N ALA A 395 39.62 2.40 15.85
CA ALA A 395 39.33 0.98 15.70
C ALA A 395 40.59 0.18 15.35
N LYS A 396 40.76 -0.97 16.00
CA LYS A 396 41.77 -1.96 15.60
C LYS A 396 41.16 -2.87 14.53
N THR A 397 41.85 -3.01 13.41
CA THR A 397 41.43 -3.85 12.27
C THR A 397 42.56 -4.79 11.85
N GLU A 398 42.24 -5.90 11.19
CA GLU A 398 43.27 -6.77 10.61
C GLU A 398 43.79 -6.14 9.31
N GLY A 399 45.12 -6.12 9.13
CA GLY A 399 45.77 -5.55 7.95
C GLY A 399 45.56 -6.35 6.65
N GLY A 400 46.14 -5.87 5.56
CA GLY A 400 46.05 -6.46 4.21
C GLY A 400 45.36 -5.56 3.19
N ASN A 401 45.34 -5.98 1.92
CA ASN A 401 44.70 -5.23 0.82
C ASN A 401 43.18 -5.09 1.02
N ASN A 402 42.57 -6.06 1.70
CA ASN A 402 41.14 -6.04 2.08
C ASN A 402 41.01 -6.20 3.61
N PRO A 403 41.26 -5.11 4.36
CA PRO A 403 41.33 -5.15 5.81
C PRO A 403 39.97 -5.50 6.41
N LYS A 404 39.94 -6.50 7.28
CA LYS A 404 38.73 -6.92 7.98
C LYS A 404 38.44 -5.92 9.10
N LEU A 405 37.19 -5.43 9.17
CA LEU A 405 36.73 -4.49 10.20
C LEU A 405 36.63 -5.10 11.61
N THR A 406 36.80 -6.42 11.71
CA THR A 406 36.86 -7.18 12.96
C THR A 406 38.26 -7.75 13.16
N VAL A 407 38.60 -8.09 14.40
CA VAL A 407 39.85 -8.80 14.74
C VAL A 407 39.54 -10.11 15.46
N LYS A 408 40.45 -11.08 15.38
CA LYS A 408 40.39 -12.27 16.25
C LYS A 408 40.32 -11.86 17.72
N THR A 409 39.44 -12.51 18.48
CA THR A 409 39.34 -12.31 19.92
C THR A 409 40.68 -12.66 20.60
N PRO A 410 41.17 -11.86 21.58
CA PRO A 410 42.32 -12.27 22.38
C PRO A 410 42.09 -13.62 23.05
N SER A 411 43.05 -14.54 22.95
CA SER A 411 42.93 -15.92 23.47
C SER A 411 42.66 -15.99 24.98
N GLY A 412 43.10 -14.98 25.74
CA GLY A 412 42.79 -14.85 27.17
C GLY A 412 41.32 -14.51 27.47
N ILE A 413 40.52 -14.12 26.48
CA ILE A 413 39.08 -13.86 26.60
C ILE A 413 38.30 -15.05 26.08
N CYS A 414 38.56 -15.49 24.85
CA CYS A 414 37.95 -16.66 24.23
C CYS A 414 38.92 -17.24 23.19
N ALA A 415 39.01 -18.56 23.11
CA ALA A 415 39.88 -19.24 22.14
C ALA A 415 39.46 -18.97 20.68
N GLU A 416 38.16 -18.71 20.46
CA GLU A 416 37.57 -18.55 19.14
C GLU A 416 36.64 -17.32 19.09
N GLY A 417 36.35 -16.85 17.87
CA GLY A 417 35.47 -15.71 17.63
C GLY A 417 36.17 -14.44 17.17
N ARG A 418 35.36 -13.44 16.86
CA ARG A 418 35.80 -12.13 16.36
C ARG A 418 35.06 -11.01 17.06
N VAL A 419 35.76 -9.90 17.26
CA VAL A 419 35.23 -8.69 17.91
C VAL A 419 35.41 -7.47 17.03
N TYR A 420 34.54 -6.48 17.24
CA TYR A 420 34.86 -5.10 16.92
C TYR A 420 35.60 -4.50 18.11
N TRP A 421 36.82 -4.04 17.86
CA TRP A 421 37.70 -3.45 18.87
C TRP A 421 37.70 -1.94 18.71
N VAL A 422 37.10 -1.24 19.68
CA VAL A 422 36.96 0.23 19.66
C VAL A 422 37.66 0.85 20.86
N LEU A 423 38.54 1.81 20.61
CA LEU A 423 39.20 2.63 21.62
C LEU A 423 38.21 3.71 22.10
N LEU A 424 37.97 3.76 23.41
CA LEU A 424 37.04 4.70 24.03
C LEU A 424 37.69 6.04 24.44
N GLY A 425 39.03 6.07 24.52
CA GLY A 425 39.82 7.21 25.00
C GLY A 425 40.78 6.81 26.14
N SER A 426 41.55 7.78 26.62
CA SER A 426 42.15 7.75 27.96
C SER A 426 41.07 8.00 29.01
N ASP A 427 41.22 7.40 30.19
CA ASP A 427 40.34 7.66 31.34
C ASP A 427 40.40 9.14 31.78
#